data_AF-A0A818F0T3-F1
#
_entry.id   AF-A0A818F0T3-F1
#
_cell.length_a   1.000
_cell.length_b   1.000
_cell.length_c   1.000
_cell.angle_alpha   90.00
_cell.angle_beta   90.00
_cell.angle_gamma   90.00
#
_symmetry.space_group_name_H-M   'P 1'
#
loop_
_entity.id
_entity.type
_entity.pdbx_description
1 polymer ?
#
loop_
_entity_poly.entity_id
_entity_poly.type
_entity_poly.pdbx_seq_one_letter_code
_entity_poly.pdbx_strand_id
1 'polypeptide(L)'
;MFSFRDGSYGARIDDNSLLIQLYADDIGLTNPIGAKKDQHKMFMVYFSLEDVPDQYHSRLDGINLVALCNSRILKNITKARRFFEPIIENLNQLQSQGICINGNKLKFSFSTMIADNLAAHMIGGFQSSFSNGYFCRRCYTSYADRNLPILMATAVGRTCIDHDDLVQQVTADPQKSPLMGIVGKSLLYDLVGFHSTTSLPGDLMHDFLEGICPIVIMTLLKEASSLRLLTY
;
A
#
# COMPACT_ATOMS: atom_id res chain seq x y z
N MET A 1 18.45 -13.11 -3.38
CA MET A 1 17.73 -13.64 -2.21
C MET A 1 17.70 -12.50 -1.20
N PHE A 2 16.75 -11.58 -1.37
CA PHE A 2 16.44 -10.57 -0.37
C PHE A 2 15.39 -11.24 0.50
N SER A 3 15.75 -11.66 1.70
CA SER A 3 14.72 -12.10 2.63
C SER A 3 14.05 -10.85 3.19
N PHE A 4 12.73 -10.86 3.32
CA PHE A 4 11.98 -9.74 3.93
C PHE A 4 12.40 -9.48 5.39
N ARG A 5 13.16 -10.41 5.99
CA ARG A 5 13.75 -10.28 7.34
C ARG A 5 15.00 -9.38 7.36
N ASP A 6 15.58 -9.06 6.20
CA ASP A 6 16.82 -8.29 6.04
C ASP A 6 16.45 -6.80 5.97
N GLY A 7 16.06 -6.25 7.12
CA GLY A 7 15.42 -4.95 7.27
C GLY A 7 16.01 -3.79 6.45
N SER A 8 15.12 -3.19 5.64
CA SER A 8 15.06 -1.75 5.31
C SER A 8 13.62 -1.26 5.07
N TYR A 9 12.62 -2.17 4.99
CA TYR A 9 11.20 -1.87 4.79
C TYR A 9 10.25 -2.43 5.87
N GLY A 10 10.77 -3.13 6.86
CA GLY A 10 10.04 -3.65 8.02
C GLY A 10 11.06 -3.95 9.11
N ALA A 11 10.74 -3.63 10.36
CA ALA A 11 11.63 -3.81 11.49
C ALA A 11 12.16 -5.25 11.55
N ARG A 12 13.39 -5.44 12.03
CA ARG A 12 14.05 -6.75 12.25
C ARG A 12 13.03 -7.77 12.82
N ILE A 13 12.58 -8.70 11.98
CA ILE A 13 11.52 -9.62 12.35
C ILE A 13 12.16 -10.79 13.09
N ASP A 14 11.60 -11.15 14.26
CA ASP A 14 12.06 -12.26 15.10
C ASP A 14 12.21 -13.53 14.25
N ASP A 15 13.36 -14.20 14.32
CA ASP A 15 13.63 -15.40 13.52
C ASP A 15 12.59 -16.51 13.75
N ASN A 16 11.85 -16.44 14.86
CA ASN A 16 10.83 -17.40 15.28
C ASN A 16 9.37 -16.97 15.03
N SER A 17 9.10 -15.96 14.20
CA SER A 17 7.72 -15.59 13.80
C SER A 17 7.47 -15.82 12.31
N LEU A 18 6.19 -16.04 11.95
CA LEU A 18 5.74 -16.07 10.55
C LEU A 18 5.31 -14.67 10.09
N LEU A 19 5.72 -14.30 8.89
CA LEU A 19 5.36 -13.03 8.27
C LEU A 19 3.95 -13.03 7.70
N ILE A 20 3.17 -12.01 8.06
CA ILE A 20 1.85 -11.71 7.50
C ILE A 20 1.96 -10.46 6.62
N GLN A 21 1.68 -10.63 5.34
CA GLN A 21 1.45 -9.54 4.40
C GLN A 21 -0.04 -9.25 4.31
N LEU A 22 -0.42 -7.97 4.39
CA LEU A 22 -1.77 -7.53 4.05
C LEU A 22 -1.83 -6.99 2.62
N TYR A 23 -2.93 -7.23 1.93
CA TYR A 23 -3.21 -6.67 0.62
C TYR A 23 -4.61 -6.05 0.61
N ALA A 24 -4.76 -4.83 0.11
CA ALA A 24 -6.05 -4.19 -0.06
C ALA A 24 -6.37 -3.86 -1.52
N ASP A 25 -7.62 -4.12 -1.88
CA ASP A 25 -8.13 -3.89 -3.22
C ASP A 25 -9.62 -3.52 -3.20
N ASP A 26 -10.06 -2.81 -4.23
CA ASP A 26 -11.42 -2.30 -4.39
C ASP A 26 -12.09 -3.02 -5.58
N ILE A 27 -13.05 -3.91 -5.30
CA ILE A 27 -13.81 -4.62 -6.34
C ILE A 27 -15.12 -3.90 -6.66
N GLY A 28 -15.41 -3.69 -7.94
CA GLY A 28 -16.71 -3.23 -8.42
C GLY A 28 -17.68 -4.41 -8.56
N LEU A 29 -18.76 -4.44 -7.76
CA LEU A 29 -19.76 -5.53 -7.83
C LEU A 29 -20.81 -5.36 -8.93
N THR A 30 -20.94 -4.17 -9.51
CA THR A 30 -21.96 -3.84 -10.52
C THR A 30 -21.34 -3.71 -11.91
N ASN A 31 -22.20 -3.68 -12.94
CA ASN A 31 -21.84 -3.62 -14.36
C ASN A 31 -20.50 -2.88 -14.60
N PRO A 32 -19.44 -3.59 -15.02
CA PRO A 32 -18.10 -3.02 -15.20
C PRO A 32 -18.07 -1.96 -16.29
N ILE A 33 -19.13 -1.87 -17.11
CA ILE A 33 -19.26 -0.95 -18.22
C ILE A 33 -20.37 0.07 -17.91
N GLY A 34 -19.99 1.34 -17.74
CA GLY A 34 -20.93 2.46 -17.65
C GLY A 34 -20.61 3.49 -16.55
N ALA A 35 -21.30 4.62 -16.57
CA ALA A 35 -21.07 5.78 -15.69
C ALA A 35 -21.29 5.51 -14.19
N LYS A 36 -21.88 4.36 -13.83
CA LYS A 36 -22.19 3.96 -12.44
C LYS A 36 -21.33 2.81 -11.92
N LYS A 37 -20.29 2.40 -12.66
CA LYS A 37 -19.39 1.27 -12.28
C LYS A 37 -18.82 1.40 -10.86
N ASP A 38 -18.59 2.63 -10.41
CA ASP A 38 -17.99 2.92 -9.09
C ASP A 38 -19.03 3.11 -7.97
N GLN A 39 -20.32 2.91 -8.23
CA GLN A 39 -21.35 3.14 -7.20
C GLN A 39 -21.29 2.08 -6.09
N HIS A 40 -21.00 0.84 -6.41
CA HIS A 40 -21.04 -0.28 -5.46
C HIS A 40 -19.68 -0.98 -5.36
N LYS A 41 -18.63 -0.18 -5.09
CA LYS A 41 -17.31 -0.72 -4.76
C LYS A 41 -17.29 -1.31 -3.35
N MET A 42 -16.61 -2.44 -3.25
CA MET A 42 -16.29 -3.09 -1.99
C MET A 42 -14.78 -3.05 -1.79
N PHE A 43 -14.38 -2.53 -0.64
CA PHE A 43 -13.01 -2.54 -0.20
C PHE A 43 -12.76 -3.84 0.54
N MET A 44 -11.72 -4.56 0.14
CA MET A 44 -11.37 -5.87 0.66
C MET A 44 -9.95 -5.81 1.20
N VAL A 45 -9.73 -6.40 2.38
CA VAL A 45 -8.41 -6.61 2.97
C VAL A 45 -8.18 -8.09 3.05
N TYR A 46 -7.10 -8.55 2.43
CA TYR A 46 -6.63 -9.93 2.44
C TYR A 46 -5.35 -10.03 3.25
N PHE A 47 -5.01 -11.25 3.65
CA PHE A 47 -3.69 -11.60 4.16
C PHE A 47 -3.11 -12.81 3.43
N SER A 48 -1.79 -12.85 3.41
CA SER A 48 -0.99 -14.00 2.94
C SER A 48 0.23 -14.15 3.84
N LEU A 49 0.79 -15.36 3.87
CA LEU A 49 2.02 -15.64 4.63
C LEU A 49 3.22 -15.54 3.69
N GLU A 50 4.24 -14.74 4.05
CA GLU A 50 5.42 -14.56 3.18
C GLU A 50 6.44 -15.68 3.34
N ASP A 51 6.55 -16.30 4.53
CA ASP A 51 7.52 -17.36 4.84
C ASP A 51 7.11 -18.76 4.31
N VAL A 52 6.25 -18.81 3.30
CA VAL A 52 5.85 -20.06 2.64
C VAL A 52 6.78 -20.30 1.45
N PRO A 53 7.11 -21.53 1.03
CA PRO A 53 7.92 -21.75 -0.16
C PRO A 53 7.30 -21.13 -1.42
N ASP A 54 8.12 -20.48 -2.26
CA ASP A 54 7.71 -19.68 -3.44
C ASP A 54 6.68 -20.36 -4.35
N GLN A 55 6.77 -21.68 -4.51
CA GLN A 55 5.84 -22.50 -5.29
C GLN A 55 4.37 -22.44 -4.81
N TYR A 56 4.13 -21.90 -3.62
CA TYR A 56 2.81 -21.70 -3.04
C TYR A 56 2.35 -20.23 -3.01
N HIS A 57 3.24 -19.26 -3.26
CA HIS A 57 2.91 -17.83 -3.21
C HIS A 57 1.87 -17.41 -4.26
N SER A 58 1.88 -18.04 -5.43
CA SER A 58 0.95 -17.72 -6.51
C SER A 58 -0.38 -18.49 -6.45
N ARG A 59 -0.61 -19.30 -5.41
CA ARG A 59 -1.87 -20.04 -5.26
C ARG A 59 -2.91 -19.15 -4.60
N LEU A 60 -4.10 -19.08 -5.21
CA LEU A 60 -5.24 -18.34 -4.64
C LEU A 60 -5.63 -18.85 -3.24
N ASP A 61 -5.40 -20.13 -2.96
CA ASP A 61 -5.63 -20.75 -1.64
C ASP A 61 -4.76 -20.13 -0.53
N GLY A 62 -3.65 -19.47 -0.89
CA GLY A 62 -2.78 -18.75 0.05
C GLY A 62 -3.25 -17.33 0.40
N ILE A 63 -4.26 -16.82 -0.30
CA ILE A 63 -4.80 -15.46 -0.14
C ILE A 63 -6.12 -15.55 0.61
N ASN A 64 -6.13 -15.02 1.83
CA ASN A 64 -7.25 -15.19 2.75
C ASN A 64 -7.91 -13.85 3.06
N LEU A 65 -9.24 -13.79 2.96
CA LEU A 65 -10.00 -12.57 3.25
C LEU A 65 -10.03 -12.30 4.76
N VAL A 66 -9.61 -11.10 5.17
CA VAL A 66 -9.64 -10.63 6.57
C VAL A 66 -10.88 -9.80 6.85
N ALA A 67 -11.15 -8.83 5.97
CA ALA A 67 -12.21 -7.85 6.18
C ALA A 67 -12.74 -7.33 4.85
N LEU A 68 -14.02 -6.93 4.85
CA LEU A 68 -14.66 -6.30 3.71
C LEU A 68 -15.63 -5.22 4.17
N CYS A 69 -15.71 -4.12 3.42
CA CYS A 69 -16.73 -3.10 3.64
C CYS A 69 -17.09 -2.39 2.33
N ASN A 70 -18.20 -1.64 2.32
CA ASN A 70 -18.48 -0.77 1.20
C ASN A 70 -17.47 0.40 1.18
N SER A 71 -16.80 0.66 0.05
CA SER A 71 -15.73 1.66 -0.02
C SER A 71 -16.19 3.07 0.32
N ARG A 72 -17.50 3.37 0.24
CA ARG A 72 -18.07 4.67 0.69
C ARG A 72 -17.89 4.90 2.19
N ILE A 73 -17.83 3.85 3.00
CA ILE A 73 -17.62 3.93 4.45
C ILE A 73 -16.26 4.56 4.75
N LEU A 74 -15.25 4.25 3.94
CA LEU A 74 -13.87 4.71 4.12
C LEU A 74 -13.66 6.20 3.83
N LYS A 75 -14.61 6.85 3.13
CA LYS A 75 -14.59 8.31 2.91
C LYS A 75 -14.74 9.11 4.20
N ASN A 76 -15.27 8.49 5.27
CA ASN A 76 -15.34 9.11 6.58
C ASN A 76 -14.23 8.54 7.47
N ILE A 77 -13.32 9.40 7.92
CA ILE A 77 -12.13 8.98 8.66
C ILE A 77 -12.48 8.22 9.95
N THR A 78 -13.53 8.60 10.67
CA THR A 78 -13.97 7.92 11.90
C THR A 78 -14.46 6.51 11.59
N LYS A 79 -15.22 6.33 10.51
CA LYS A 79 -15.69 5.01 10.08
C LYS A 79 -14.56 4.16 9.52
N ALA A 80 -13.61 4.75 8.81
CA ALA A 80 -12.41 4.08 8.33
C ALA A 80 -11.57 3.55 9.50
N ARG A 81 -11.32 4.37 10.53
CA ARG A 81 -10.63 3.94 11.75
C ARG A 81 -11.31 2.75 12.42
N ARG A 82 -12.64 2.82 12.60
CA ARG A 82 -13.44 1.73 13.17
C ARG A 82 -13.39 0.44 12.34
N PHE A 83 -13.21 0.54 11.01
CA PHE A 83 -13.05 -0.62 10.15
C PHE A 83 -11.69 -1.30 10.36
N PHE A 84 -10.61 -0.53 10.51
CA PHE A 84 -9.26 -1.07 10.70
C PHE A 84 -8.95 -1.49 12.14
N GLU A 85 -9.60 -0.91 13.13
CA GLU A 85 -9.44 -1.21 14.57
C GLU A 85 -9.41 -2.71 14.89
N PRO A 86 -10.41 -3.54 14.52
CA PRO A 86 -10.36 -4.97 14.79
C PRO A 86 -9.20 -5.69 14.07
N ILE A 87 -8.81 -5.23 12.88
CA ILE A 87 -7.68 -5.83 12.14
C ILE A 87 -6.38 -5.60 12.92
N ILE A 88 -6.18 -4.37 13.42
CA ILE A 88 -5.02 -3.98 14.22
C ILE A 88 -4.96 -4.75 15.54
N GLU A 89 -6.08 -4.83 16.26
CA GLU A 89 -6.17 -5.56 17.53
C GLU A 89 -5.80 -7.04 17.35
N ASN A 90 -6.38 -7.71 16.35
CA ASN A 90 -6.10 -9.11 16.08
C ASN A 90 -4.63 -9.33 15.67
N LEU A 91 -4.06 -8.48 14.81
CA LEU A 91 -2.65 -8.59 14.43
C LEU A 91 -1.71 -8.35 15.62
N ASN A 92 -1.97 -7.32 16.43
CA ASN A 92 -1.19 -7.07 17.65
C ASN A 92 -1.30 -8.23 18.65
N GLN A 93 -2.46 -8.87 18.76
CA GLN A 93 -2.64 -10.08 19.55
C GLN A 93 -1.83 -11.26 18.97
N LEU A 94 -1.87 -11.49 17.66
CA LEU A 94 -1.09 -12.54 17.00
C LEU A 94 0.43 -12.32 17.15
N GLN A 95 0.89 -11.08 17.16
CA GLN A 95 2.29 -10.72 17.37
C GLN A 95 2.75 -10.96 18.81
N SER A 96 1.94 -10.57 19.79
CA SER A 96 2.29 -10.67 21.20
C SER A 96 2.04 -12.07 21.78
N GLN A 97 0.85 -12.62 21.53
CA GLN A 97 0.36 -13.88 22.10
C GLN A 97 0.58 -15.07 21.18
N GLY A 98 0.60 -14.91 19.85
CA GLY A 98 0.68 -16.03 18.91
C GLY A 98 -0.53 -16.97 18.96
N ILE A 99 -0.41 -18.11 18.28
CA ILE A 99 -1.42 -19.19 18.25
C ILE A 99 -0.75 -20.49 18.70
N CYS A 100 -1.44 -21.30 19.50
CA CYS A 100 -0.98 -22.64 19.85
C CYS A 100 -1.51 -23.68 18.85
N ILE A 101 -0.61 -24.38 18.17
CA ILE A 101 -0.93 -25.46 17.22
C ILE A 101 -0.19 -26.72 17.66
N ASN A 102 -0.92 -27.80 17.97
CA ASN A 102 -0.36 -29.07 18.42
C ASN A 102 0.64 -28.93 19.60
N GLY A 103 0.39 -28.01 20.53
CA GLY A 103 1.26 -27.73 21.67
C GLY A 103 2.44 -26.78 21.38
N ASN A 104 2.66 -26.41 20.12
CA ASN A 104 3.69 -25.43 19.74
C ASN A 104 3.09 -24.04 19.63
N LYS A 105 3.78 -23.05 20.22
CA LYS A 105 3.38 -21.65 20.17
C LYS A 105 4.01 -20.99 18.94
N LEU A 106 3.18 -20.60 17.99
CA LEU A 106 3.56 -19.93 16.76
C LEU A 106 3.25 -18.44 16.86
N LYS A 107 4.25 -17.58 16.69
CA LYS A 107 4.05 -16.13 16.63
C LYS A 107 4.00 -15.65 15.19
N PHE A 108 3.36 -14.51 15.01
CA PHE A 108 3.27 -13.84 13.71
C PHE A 108 3.89 -12.46 13.78
N SER A 109 4.18 -11.87 12.62
CA SER A 109 4.68 -10.51 12.51
C SER A 109 4.15 -9.88 11.24
N PHE A 110 3.61 -8.68 11.35
CA PHE A 110 3.22 -7.86 10.22
C PHE A 110 4.48 -7.50 9.42
N SER A 111 4.40 -7.71 8.11
CA SER A 111 5.47 -7.37 7.18
C SER A 111 5.13 -6.08 6.42
N THR A 112 4.16 -6.15 5.50
CA THR A 112 3.78 -5.01 4.66
C THR A 112 2.28 -4.93 4.41
N MET A 113 1.81 -3.75 4.02
CA MET A 113 0.47 -3.47 3.55
C MET A 113 0.55 -3.02 2.09
N ILE A 114 0.21 -3.91 1.17
CA ILE A 114 0.20 -3.61 -0.27
C ILE A 114 -1.19 -3.13 -0.66
N ALA A 115 -1.27 -2.10 -1.49
CA ALA A 115 -2.52 -1.62 -2.06
C ALA A 115 -2.25 -0.76 -3.29
N ASP A 116 -3.28 -0.53 -4.11
CA ASP A 116 -3.23 0.45 -5.19
C ASP A 116 -2.85 1.84 -4.66
N ASN A 117 -2.43 2.74 -5.56
CA ASN A 117 -1.92 4.05 -5.15
C ASN A 117 -2.94 4.85 -4.32
N LEU A 118 -4.24 4.77 -4.63
CA LEU A 118 -5.26 5.53 -3.94
C LEU A 118 -5.52 5.01 -2.53
N ALA A 119 -5.69 3.69 -2.38
CA ALA A 119 -5.89 3.03 -1.10
C ALA A 119 -4.64 3.14 -0.23
N ALA A 120 -3.44 2.96 -0.78
CA ALA A 120 -2.18 3.13 -0.03
C ALA A 120 -2.06 4.55 0.58
N HIS A 121 -2.43 5.59 -0.17
CA HIS A 121 -2.43 6.95 0.36
C HIS A 121 -3.45 7.12 1.49
N MET A 122 -4.67 6.61 1.31
CA MET A 122 -5.71 6.65 2.33
C MET A 122 -5.28 5.91 3.62
N ILE A 123 -4.76 4.69 3.49
CA ILE A 123 -4.29 3.88 4.62
C ILE A 123 -3.13 4.56 5.33
N GLY A 124 -2.15 5.08 4.58
CA GLY A 124 -0.97 5.75 5.12
C GLY A 124 -1.24 7.13 5.73
N GLY A 125 -2.45 7.68 5.58
CA GLY A 125 -2.77 9.04 6.05
C GLY A 125 -2.22 10.14 5.15
N PHE A 126 -1.90 9.82 3.89
CA PHE A 126 -1.48 10.78 2.88
C PHE A 126 -2.68 11.44 2.19
N GLN A 127 -2.42 12.53 1.47
CA GLN A 127 -3.41 13.13 0.57
C GLN A 127 -3.76 12.16 -0.57
N SER A 128 -5.06 11.93 -0.75
CA SER A 128 -5.60 11.15 -1.89
C SER A 128 -5.90 12.03 -3.10
N SER A 129 -5.47 13.31 -3.08
CA SER A 129 -5.50 14.22 -4.21
C SER A 129 -4.08 14.42 -4.74
N PHE A 130 -3.85 14.06 -6.00
CA PHE A 130 -2.50 14.03 -6.61
C PHE A 130 -2.22 15.28 -7.45
N SER A 131 -2.80 16.42 -7.08
CA SER A 131 -2.83 17.63 -7.91
C SER A 131 -2.19 18.86 -7.24
N ASN A 132 -1.61 18.72 -6.06
CA ASN A 132 -0.98 19.81 -5.32
C ASN A 132 0.05 19.28 -4.30
N GLY A 133 0.95 20.15 -3.82
CA GLY A 133 1.89 19.85 -2.74
C GLY A 133 2.76 18.62 -3.01
N TYR A 134 3.20 17.95 -1.94
CA TYR A 134 3.84 16.65 -2.05
C TYR A 134 2.79 15.57 -2.35
N PHE A 135 2.92 14.89 -3.49
CA PHE A 135 1.94 13.87 -3.91
C PHE A 135 2.47 12.45 -3.79
N CYS A 136 3.76 12.27 -3.46
CA CYS A 136 4.40 10.97 -3.38
C CYS A 136 4.50 10.48 -1.93
N ARG A 137 4.18 9.20 -1.70
CA ARG A 137 4.38 8.53 -0.40
C ARG A 137 5.83 8.15 -0.09
N ARG A 138 6.74 8.25 -1.08
CA ARG A 138 8.15 7.84 -0.97
C ARG A 138 9.12 9.03 -0.90
N CYS A 139 8.77 10.17 -1.49
CA CYS A 139 9.65 11.35 -1.58
C CYS A 139 8.90 12.66 -1.41
N TYR A 140 9.65 13.75 -1.26
CA TYR A 140 9.18 15.13 -1.17
C TYR A 140 9.16 15.85 -2.53
N THR A 141 8.91 15.13 -3.63
CA THR A 141 8.70 15.79 -4.93
C THR A 141 7.37 16.54 -4.92
N SER A 142 7.41 17.83 -5.24
CA SER A 142 6.21 18.66 -5.35
C SER A 142 5.48 18.39 -6.66
N TYR A 143 4.16 18.64 -6.69
CA TYR A 143 3.39 18.52 -7.91
C TYR A 143 3.89 19.45 -9.02
N ALA A 144 4.43 20.62 -8.67
CA ALA A 144 5.01 21.56 -9.63
C ALA A 144 6.24 20.96 -10.35
N ASP A 145 6.98 20.10 -9.66
CA ASP A 145 8.24 19.52 -10.13
C ASP A 145 8.08 18.13 -10.78
N ARG A 146 6.86 17.61 -10.90
CA ARG A 146 6.58 16.22 -11.33
C ARG A 146 7.11 15.85 -12.72
N ASN A 147 7.32 16.85 -13.58
CA ASN A 147 7.80 16.66 -14.96
C ASN A 147 9.29 17.00 -15.10
N LEU A 148 10.01 17.26 -14.01
CA LEU A 148 11.44 17.49 -14.09
C LEU A 148 12.14 16.22 -14.60
N PRO A 149 13.12 16.35 -15.50
CA PRO A 149 13.94 15.22 -15.93
C PRO A 149 14.57 14.53 -14.72
N ILE A 150 14.71 13.20 -14.76
CA ILE A 150 15.26 12.41 -13.65
C ILE A 150 16.63 12.93 -13.21
N LEU A 151 17.48 13.36 -14.16
CA LEU A 151 18.80 13.93 -13.85
C LEU A 151 18.74 15.27 -13.10
N MET A 152 17.62 15.98 -13.19
CA MET A 152 17.37 17.25 -12.49
C MET A 152 16.53 17.04 -11.23
N ALA A 153 15.92 15.86 -11.07
CA ALA A 153 15.08 15.52 -9.94
C ALA A 153 15.94 15.03 -8.77
N THR A 154 16.23 15.90 -7.81
CA THR A 154 16.73 15.47 -6.49
C THR A 154 15.55 15.03 -5.63
N ALA A 155 15.04 13.82 -5.89
CA ALA A 155 13.96 13.26 -5.10
C ALA A 155 14.48 12.88 -3.70
N VAL A 156 14.29 13.77 -2.71
CA VAL A 156 14.60 13.48 -1.32
C VAL A 156 13.56 12.50 -0.77
N GLY A 157 14.01 11.34 -0.31
CA GLY A 157 13.16 10.31 0.27
C GLY A 157 12.52 10.76 1.59
N ARG A 158 11.32 10.28 1.89
CA ARG A 158 10.68 10.48 3.20
C ARG A 158 11.33 9.57 4.23
N THR A 159 11.89 10.14 5.29
CA THR A 159 12.28 9.37 6.48
C THR A 159 11.11 9.22 7.44
N CYS A 160 11.17 8.25 8.36
CA CYS A 160 10.14 8.10 9.39
C CYS A 160 10.05 9.34 10.28
N ILE A 161 11.21 9.87 10.70
CA ILE A 161 11.33 11.04 11.57
C ILE A 161 10.68 12.26 10.91
N ASP A 162 11.09 12.59 9.68
CA ASP A 162 10.53 13.76 8.99
C ASP A 162 9.03 13.60 8.73
N HIS A 163 8.58 12.38 8.44
CA HIS A 163 7.16 12.11 8.22
C HIS A 163 6.33 12.31 9.49
N ASP A 164 6.79 11.79 10.62
CA ASP A 164 6.12 11.95 11.92
C ASP A 164 6.03 13.43 12.33
N ASP A 165 7.09 14.20 12.12
CA ASP A 165 7.09 15.65 12.35
C ASP A 165 6.05 16.37 11.50
N LEU A 166 5.94 16.01 10.21
CA LEU A 166 4.92 16.58 9.33
C LEU A 166 3.50 16.17 9.73
N VAL A 167 3.29 14.92 10.18
CA VAL A 167 2.01 14.46 10.71
C VAL A 167 1.61 15.28 11.94
N GLN A 168 2.54 15.57 12.85
CA GLN A 168 2.30 16.42 14.02
C GLN A 168 1.93 17.86 13.60
N GLN A 169 2.65 18.43 12.65
CA GLN A 169 2.36 19.78 12.14
C GLN A 169 0.98 19.87 11.50
N VAL A 170 0.58 18.89 10.70
CA VAL A 170 -0.76 18.84 10.08
C VAL A 170 -1.85 18.58 11.13
N THR A 171 -1.57 17.78 12.15
CA THR A 171 -2.51 17.54 13.25
C THR A 171 -2.76 18.82 14.05
N ALA A 172 -1.72 19.63 14.27
CA ALA A 172 -1.83 20.93 14.95
C ALA A 172 -2.46 22.01 14.05
N ASP A 173 -2.18 21.99 12.75
CA ASP A 173 -2.72 22.94 11.77
C ASP A 173 -3.13 22.21 10.47
N PRO A 174 -4.42 21.83 10.35
CA PRO A 174 -4.93 21.14 9.17
C PRO A 174 -4.79 21.90 7.85
N GLN A 175 -4.58 23.23 7.87
CA GLN A 175 -4.40 24.02 6.65
C GLN A 175 -3.10 23.68 5.92
N LYS A 176 -2.13 23.05 6.61
CA LYS A 176 -0.88 22.58 6.00
C LYS A 176 -1.05 21.31 5.17
N SER A 177 -2.15 20.57 5.36
CA SER A 177 -2.39 19.26 4.73
C SER A 177 -2.19 19.25 3.21
N PRO A 178 -2.77 20.19 2.42
CA PRO A 178 -2.64 20.17 0.96
C PRO A 178 -1.21 20.36 0.46
N LEU A 179 -0.39 21.13 1.18
CA LEU A 179 1.00 21.37 0.81
C LEU A 179 1.90 20.19 1.21
N MET A 180 1.70 19.66 2.42
CA MET A 180 2.54 18.59 2.98
C MET A 180 2.21 17.19 2.44
N GLY A 181 1.08 17.05 1.75
CA GLY A 181 0.67 15.76 1.18
C GLY A 181 0.17 14.76 2.21
N ILE A 182 -0.22 15.23 3.39
CA ILE A 182 -0.57 14.40 4.55
C ILE A 182 -1.90 14.89 5.09
N VAL A 183 -2.82 13.98 5.40
CA VAL A 183 -4.12 14.28 6.03
C VAL A 183 -4.06 14.11 7.54
N GLY A 184 -3.22 13.18 8.02
CA GLY A 184 -2.99 12.97 9.43
C GLY A 184 -2.37 11.60 9.69
N LYS A 185 -2.56 11.07 10.91
CA LYS A 185 -2.09 9.72 11.26
C LYS A 185 -2.71 8.66 10.37
N SER A 186 -1.90 7.66 10.02
CA SER A 186 -2.35 6.45 9.32
C SER A 186 -3.53 5.77 10.00
N LEU A 187 -4.32 5.06 9.20
CA LEU A 187 -5.36 4.14 9.68
C LEU A 187 -4.78 2.94 10.43
N LEU A 188 -3.52 2.59 10.20
CA LEU A 188 -2.78 1.50 10.84
C LEU A 188 -1.76 2.00 11.88
N TYR A 189 -1.89 3.23 12.36
CA TYR A 189 -0.92 3.85 13.27
C TYR A 189 -0.63 3.03 14.53
N ASP A 190 -1.64 2.35 15.07
CA ASP A 190 -1.51 1.54 16.30
C ASP A 190 -1.06 0.08 16.03
N LEU A 191 -0.80 -0.29 14.75
CA LEU A 191 -0.28 -1.61 14.40
C LEU A 191 1.22 -1.65 14.66
N VAL A 192 1.65 -2.54 15.57
CA VAL A 192 3.06 -2.71 15.91
C VAL A 192 3.83 -3.19 14.68
N GLY A 193 4.87 -2.45 14.29
CA GLY A 193 5.71 -2.73 13.13
C GLY A 193 5.30 -1.98 11.85
N PHE A 194 4.16 -1.28 11.86
CA PHE A 194 3.72 -0.46 10.73
C PHE A 194 4.31 0.96 10.78
N HIS A 195 4.78 1.45 9.63
CA HIS A 195 5.03 2.86 9.42
C HIS A 195 4.70 3.26 7.98
N SER A 196 4.04 4.41 7.78
CA SER A 196 3.53 4.85 6.46
C SER A 196 4.59 4.96 5.36
N THR A 197 5.84 5.23 5.70
CA THR A 197 6.93 5.39 4.71
C THR A 197 7.65 4.09 4.35
N THR A 198 7.57 3.06 5.20
CA THR A 198 8.33 1.81 5.04
C THR A 198 7.42 0.61 4.73
N SER A 199 6.21 0.59 5.28
CA SER A 199 5.30 -0.56 5.25
C SER A 199 4.27 -0.52 4.11
N LEU A 200 4.33 0.48 3.22
CA LEU A 200 3.43 0.66 2.08
C LEU A 200 4.19 0.59 0.74
N PRO A 201 4.61 -0.62 0.30
CA PRO A 201 5.37 -0.78 -0.93
C PRO A 201 4.56 -0.42 -2.19
N GLY A 202 5.22 -0.51 -3.35
CA GLY A 202 4.53 -0.40 -4.65
C GLY A 202 3.67 -1.63 -4.89
N ASP A 203 2.57 -1.47 -5.62
CA ASP A 203 1.76 -2.58 -6.08
C ASP A 203 2.27 -3.03 -7.45
N LEU A 204 2.88 -4.21 -7.52
CA LEU A 204 3.45 -4.71 -8.77
C LEU A 204 2.39 -4.87 -9.88
N MET A 205 1.15 -5.23 -9.53
CA MET A 205 0.08 -5.37 -10.51
C MET A 205 -0.30 -4.01 -11.06
N HIS A 206 -0.71 -3.08 -10.19
CA HIS A 206 -1.22 -1.78 -10.62
C HIS A 206 -0.12 -0.83 -11.14
N ASP A 207 1.04 -0.78 -10.47
CA ASP A 207 2.11 0.16 -10.84
C ASP A 207 2.92 -0.33 -12.04
N PHE A 208 3.23 -1.62 -12.11
CA PHE A 208 4.08 -2.17 -13.17
C PHE A 208 3.29 -2.84 -14.29
N LEU A 209 2.48 -3.86 -13.99
CA LEU A 209 1.79 -4.66 -15.02
C LEU A 209 0.69 -3.88 -15.73
N GLU A 210 -0.08 -3.07 -15.01
CA GLU A 210 -1.13 -2.21 -15.58
C GLU A 210 -0.62 -0.80 -15.91
N GLY A 211 0.43 -0.34 -15.23
CA GLY A 211 1.01 1.00 -15.40
C GLY A 211 2.10 1.05 -16.47
N ILE A 212 3.34 0.76 -16.08
CA ILE A 212 4.53 1.00 -16.92
C ILE A 212 4.61 0.03 -18.10
N CYS A 213 4.35 -1.26 -17.87
CA CYS A 213 4.56 -2.32 -18.84
C CYS A 213 3.77 -2.08 -20.15
N PRO A 214 2.46 -1.75 -20.11
CA PRO A 214 1.69 -1.48 -21.32
C PRO A 214 2.22 -0.25 -22.08
N ILE A 215 2.66 0.80 -21.40
CA ILE A 215 3.21 2.01 -22.02
C ILE A 215 4.47 1.68 -22.81
N VAL A 216 5.40 0.95 -22.18
CA VAL A 216 6.67 0.55 -22.80
C VAL A 216 6.42 -0.38 -23.98
N ILE A 217 5.62 -1.44 -23.79
CA ILE A 217 5.31 -2.41 -24.85
C ILE A 217 4.62 -1.71 -26.02
N MET A 218 3.61 -0.88 -25.77
CA MET A 218 2.91 -0.15 -26.85
C MET A 218 3.84 0.80 -27.60
N THR A 219 4.77 1.46 -26.92
CA THR A 219 5.74 2.36 -27.56
C THR A 219 6.70 1.58 -28.45
N LEU A 220 7.21 0.45 -27.95
CA LEU A 220 8.08 -0.45 -28.72
C LEU A 220 7.37 -1.04 -29.94
N LEU A 221 6.12 -1.48 -29.78
CA LEU A 221 5.33 -2.03 -30.88
C LEU A 221 5.02 -0.98 -31.95
N LYS A 222 4.73 0.27 -31.55
CA LYS A 222 4.54 1.38 -32.49
C LYS A 222 5.80 1.66 -33.29
N GLU A 223 6.96 1.65 -32.65
CA GLU A 223 8.24 1.86 -33.32
C GLU A 223 8.63 0.68 -34.22
N ALA A 224 8.44 -0.56 -33.76
CA ALA A 224 8.66 -1.74 -34.59
C ALA A 224 7.74 -1.75 -35.83
N SER A 225 6.50 -1.29 -35.67
CA SER A 225 5.56 -1.12 -36.79
C SER A 225 5.98 0.00 -37.74
N SER A 226 6.48 1.14 -37.24
CA SER A 226 6.95 2.26 -38.09
C SER A 226 8.16 1.85 -38.92
N LEU A 227 9.04 1.03 -38.34
CA LEU A 227 10.21 0.42 -38.98
C LEU A 227 9.87 -0.80 -39.86
N ARG A 228 8.60 -1.20 -39.95
CA ARG A 228 8.12 -2.39 -40.69
C ARG A 228 8.79 -3.70 -40.26
N LEU A 229 9.16 -3.81 -38.99
CA LEU A 229 9.72 -5.04 -38.39
C LEU A 229 8.62 -6.03 -37.98
N LEU A 230 7.37 -5.58 -37.91
CA LEU A 230 6.19 -6.41 -37.67
C LEU A 230 5.49 -6.66 -39.01
N THR A 231 5.57 -7.89 -39.51
CA THR A 231 4.78 -8.36 -40.65
C THR A 231 3.46 -8.92 -40.14
N TYR A 232 2.35 -8.32 -40.58
CA TYR A 232 0.99 -8.86 -40.44
C TYR A 232 0.79 -10.08 -41.32
#